data_AF-A0A5C7G5K9-F1
#
_entry.id   AF-A0A5C7G5K9-F1
#
_cell.length_a   1.000
_cell.length_b   1.000
_cell.length_c   1.000
_cell.angle_alpha   90.00
_cell.angle_beta   90.00
_cell.angle_gamma   90.00
#
_symmetry.space_group_name_H-M   'P 1'
#
loop_
_entity.id
_entity.type
_entity.pdbx_description
1 polymer ?
#
loop_
_entity_poly.entity_id
_entity_poly.type
_entity_poly.pdbx_seq_one_letter_code
_entity_poly.pdbx_strand_id
1 'polypeptide(L)' 'MRLDIYRRAEHDGKFSYLAVPEAKNIPEEATNTDWEIEARAFEVDDNADQIEDFDIDNLSGQIAEKGYAMTSVLH' A
#
# COMPACT_ATOMS: atom_id res chain seq x y z
N MET A 1 6.35 7.30 -9.77
CA MET A 1 5.96 5.92 -10.14
C MET A 1 4.44 5.71 -10.10
N ARG A 2 3.94 4.61 -10.67
CA ARG A 2 2.52 4.21 -10.57
C ARG A 2 2.35 3.05 -9.60
N LEU A 3 1.44 3.21 -8.64
CA LEU A 3 1.15 2.21 -7.61
C LEU A 3 -0.33 1.81 -7.65
N ASP A 4 -0.59 0.54 -7.42
CA ASP A 4 -1.92 0.04 -7.09
C ASP A 4 -2.06 0.03 -5.56
N ILE A 5 -3.07 0.75 -5.09
CA ILE A 5 -3.38 0.91 -3.67
C ILE A 5 -4.57 0.01 -3.32
N TYR A 6 -4.31 -0.83 -2.35
CA TYR A 6 -5.27 -1.75 -1.78
C TYR A 6 -5.55 -1.36 -0.35
N ARG A 7 -6.81 -1.50 0.07
CA ARG A 7 -7.24 -1.33 1.45
C ARG A 7 -7.85 -2.61 1.96
N ARG A 8 -7.75 -2.85 3.26
CA ARG A 8 -8.55 -3.85 3.94
C ARG A 8 -9.06 -3.29 5.25
N ALA A 9 -10.29 -3.65 5.58
CA ALA A 9 -10.78 -3.48 6.93
C ALA A 9 -10.28 -4.67 7.78
N GLU A 10 -9.61 -4.38 8.89
CA GLU A 10 -9.26 -5.37 9.89
C GLU A 10 -10.33 -5.49 10.98
N HIS A 11 -10.24 -6.56 11.76
CA HIS A 11 -11.00 -6.66 13.00
C HIS A 11 -10.56 -5.53 13.95
N ASP A 12 -11.54 -4.91 14.61
CA ASP A 12 -11.37 -3.76 15.54
C ASP A 12 -11.42 -2.37 14.87
N GLY A 13 -11.86 -2.27 13.61
CA GLY A 13 -12.06 -0.97 12.94
C GLY A 13 -10.78 -0.33 12.41
N LYS A 14 -9.68 -1.11 12.32
CA LYS A 14 -8.44 -0.66 11.70
C LYS A 14 -8.52 -0.83 10.20
N PHE A 15 -7.82 0.02 9.46
CA PHE A 15 -7.62 -0.13 8.03
C PHE A 15 -6.15 -0.36 7.76
N SER A 16 -5.83 -1.41 7.01
CA SER A 16 -4.50 -1.54 6.44
C SER A 16 -4.54 -1.07 5.00
N TYR A 17 -3.54 -0.30 4.62
CA TYR A 17 -3.31 0.07 3.22
C TYR A 17 -2.04 -0.60 2.72
N LEU A 18 -2.08 -1.03 1.47
CA LEU A 18 -1.00 -1.71 0.79
C LEU A 18 -0.80 -1.03 -0.56
N ALA A 19 0.37 -0.43 -0.75
CA ALA A 19 0.80 0.15 -2.01
C ALA A 19 1.77 -0.80 -2.71
N VAL A 20 1.36 -1.29 -3.88
CA VAL A 20 2.15 -2.19 -4.72
C VAL A 20 2.47 -1.46 -6.02
N PRO A 21 3.74 -1.39 -6.45
CA PRO A 21 4.05 -0.87 -7.78
C PRO A 21 3.32 -1.66 -8.88
N GLU A 22 2.76 -0.98 -9.88
CA GLU A 22 2.02 -1.62 -11.00
C GLU A 22 2.84 -2.74 -11.68
N ALA A 23 4.17 -2.62 -11.64
CA ALA A 23 5.10 -3.60 -12.19
C ALA A 23 5.35 -4.84 -11.28
N LYS A 24 4.79 -4.88 -10.07
CA LYS A 24 4.99 -5.95 -9.08
C LYS A 24 3.68 -6.66 -8.76
N ASN A 25 3.80 -7.94 -8.42
CA ASN A 25 2.67 -8.72 -7.92
C ASN A 25 2.42 -8.41 -6.44
N ILE A 26 1.17 -8.57 -6.02
CA ILE A 26 0.78 -8.53 -4.60
C ILE A 26 1.59 -9.59 -3.85
N PRO A 27 2.21 -9.25 -2.70
CA PRO A 27 3.00 -10.20 -1.93
C PRO A 27 2.17 -11.39 -1.46
N GLU A 28 2.78 -12.57 -1.36
CA GLU A 28 2.08 -13.81 -0.97
C GLU A 28 1.39 -13.68 0.40
N GLU A 29 2.01 -12.93 1.31
CA GLU A 29 1.46 -12.56 2.63
C GLU A 29 0.12 -11.81 2.53
N ALA A 30 -0.07 -11.03 1.46
CA ALA A 30 -1.27 -10.27 1.18
C ALA A 30 -2.27 -11.03 0.29
N THR A 31 -1.83 -11.98 -0.55
CA THR A 31 -2.75 -12.75 -1.42
C THR A 31 -3.78 -13.62 -0.70
N ASN A 32 -3.59 -13.89 0.60
CA ASN A 32 -4.55 -14.63 1.44
C ASN A 32 -5.61 -13.73 2.10
N THR A 33 -5.57 -12.41 1.86
CA THR A 33 -6.53 -11.46 2.44
C THR A 33 -7.40 -10.86 1.34
N ASP A 34 -8.68 -10.64 1.64
CA ASP A 34 -9.61 -9.91 0.79
C ASP A 34 -9.26 -8.41 0.78
N TRP A 35 -8.30 -8.05 -0.06
CA TRP A 35 -7.96 -6.67 -0.33
C TRP A 35 -8.97 -6.03 -1.27
N GLU A 36 -9.52 -4.91 -0.86
CA GLU A 36 -10.33 -4.05 -1.71
C GLU A 36 -9.42 -3.08 -2.46
N ILE A 37 -9.69 -2.87 -3.74
CA ILE A 37 -8.94 -1.90 -4.55
C ILE A 37 -9.47 -0.51 -4.22
N GLU A 38 -8.63 0.30 -3.59
CA GLU A 38 -8.95 1.70 -3.28
C GLU A 38 -8.58 2.60 -4.46
N ALA A 39 -7.38 2.42 -5.02
CA ALA A 39 -6.92 3.15 -6.19
C ALA A 39 -6.06 2.26 -7.10
N ARG A 40 -6.20 2.40 -8.42
CA ARG A 40 -5.33 1.74 -9.40
C ARG A 40 -4.54 2.76 -10.20
N ALA A 41 -3.33 2.39 -10.58
CA ALA A 41 -2.42 3.28 -11.31
C ALA A 41 -2.29 4.68 -10.65
N PHE A 42 -2.28 4.70 -9.31
CA PHE A 42 -2.11 5.91 -8.51
C PHE A 42 -0.76 6.52 -8.82
N GLU A 43 -0.78 7.74 -9.33
CA GLU A 43 0.44 8.47 -9.67
C GLU A 43 1.01 9.10 -8.41
N VAL A 44 2.24 8.69 -8.08
CA VAL A 44 2.98 9.22 -6.94
C VAL A 44 4.37 9.62 -7.42
N ASP A 45 4.99 10.61 -6.77
CA ASP A 45 6.37 10.96 -7.08
C ASP A 45 7.29 9.74 -6.87
N ASP A 46 8.30 9.59 -7.71
CA ASP A 46 9.27 8.50 -7.56
C ASP A 46 10.07 8.62 -6.25
N ASN A 47 10.21 9.84 -5.75
CA ASN A 47 10.88 10.16 -4.49
C ASN A 47 9.87 10.47 -3.37
N ALA A 48 8.59 10.11 -3.55
CA ALA A 48 7.62 10.28 -2.48
C ALA A 48 7.99 9.36 -1.32
N ASP A 49 8.21 9.96 -0.16
CA ASP A 49 8.51 9.21 1.05
C ASP A 49 7.23 8.81 1.81
N GLN A 50 6.12 9.48 1.54
CA GLN A 50 4.83 9.17 2.16
C GLN A 50 3.66 9.40 1.20
N ILE A 51 2.54 8.72 1.46
CA ILE A 51 1.25 8.96 0.81
C ILE A 51 0.24 9.32 1.89
N GLU A 52 0.02 10.63 2.08
CA GLU A 52 -0.87 11.17 3.12
C GLU A 52 -2.31 10.64 2.98
N ASP A 53 -2.78 10.40 1.76
CA ASP A 53 -4.14 9.90 1.47
C ASP A 53 -4.40 8.51 2.09
N PHE A 54 -3.35 7.71 2.26
CA PHE A 54 -3.41 6.33 2.76
C PHE A 54 -2.60 6.12 4.03
N ASP A 55 -2.05 7.19 4.62
CA ASP A 55 -1.18 7.16 5.81
C ASP A 55 0.02 6.19 5.66
N ILE A 56 0.52 6.06 4.42
CA ILE A 56 1.68 5.21 4.11
C ILE A 56 2.93 6.03 4.32
N ASP A 57 3.66 5.78 5.40
CA ASP A 57 4.96 6.38 5.68
C ASP A 57 6.12 5.51 5.17
N ASN A 58 7.27 6.15 4.90
CA ASN A 58 8.49 5.50 4.42
C ASN A 58 8.27 4.63 3.17
N LEU A 59 7.45 5.12 2.23
CA LEU A 59 7.09 4.47 0.98
C LEU A 59 8.33 3.99 0.22
N SER A 60 9.27 4.91 -0.01
CA SER A 60 10.53 4.66 -0.73
C SER A 60 11.35 3.55 -0.06
N GLY A 61 11.53 3.61 1.26
CA GLY A 61 12.29 2.61 2.00
C GLY A 61 11.64 1.24 1.98
N GLN A 62 10.33 1.17 2.22
CA GLN A 62 9.60 -0.11 2.18
C GLN A 62 9.60 -0.74 0.78
N ILE A 63 9.40 0.06 -0.28
CA ILE A 63 9.48 -0.43 -1.67
C ILE A 63 10.90 -0.90 -1.99
N ALA A 64 11.93 -0.20 -1.53
CA ALA A 64 13.32 -0.63 -1.74
C ALA A 64 13.67 -1.92 -0.99
N GLU A 65 13.16 -2.11 0.23
CA GLU A 65 13.43 -3.30 1.06
C GLU A 65 12.63 -4.52 0.64
N LYS A 66 11.31 -4.38 0.44
CA LYS A 66 10.36 -5.49 0.23
C LYS A 66 9.76 -5.51 -1.16
N GLY A 67 9.77 -4.38 -1.87
CA GLY A 67 9.12 -4.22 -3.17
C GLY A 67 7.70 -3.67 -3.12
N TYR A 68 7.17 -3.41 -1.94
CA TYR A 68 5.85 -2.85 -1.68
C TYR A 68 5.90 -2.05 -0.38
N ALA A 69 4.95 -1.15 -0.17
CA ALA A 69 4.78 -0.47 1.11
C ALA A 69 3.43 -0.83 1.71
N MET A 70 3.39 -0.94 3.04
CA MET A 70 2.14 -1.15 3.75
C MET A 70 2.10 -0.31 5.02
N THR A 71 0.90 0.03 5.45
CA THR A 71 0.64 0.71 6.72
C THR A 71 -0.61 0.12 7.35
N SER A 72 -0.71 0.24 8.66
CA SER A 72 -1.88 -0.15 9.42
C SER A 72 -2.27 1.00 10.33
N VAL A 73 -3.38 1.65 9.99
CA VAL A 73 -3.88 2.80 10.73
C VAL A 73 -5.22 2.51 11.41
N LEU A 74 -5.35 3.02 12.62
CA LEU A 74 -6.63 3.15 13.31
C LEU A 74 -7.29 4.42 12.80
N HIS A 75 -8.44 4.30 12.12
CA HIS A 75 -9.26 5.44 11.72
C HIS A 75 -10.54 5.50 12.54
#